data_AF-A0A941AXU0-F1
#
_entry.id   AF-A0A941AXU0-F1
#
_cell.length_a   1.000
_cell.length_b   1.000
_cell.length_c   1.000
_cell.angle_alpha   90.00
_cell.angle_beta   90.00
_cell.angle_gamma   90.00
#
_symmetry.space_group_name_H-M   'P 1'
#
loop_
_entity.id
_entity.type
_entity.pdbx_description
1 polymer ?
#
loop_
_entity_poly.entity_id
_entity_poly.type
_entity_poly.pdbx_seq_one_letter_code
_entity_poly.pdbx_strand_id
1 'polypeptide(L)'
;MSKKQIEERIALLYMALQFCSEKTKTFTAGERICINQERFQWMHIMENESALPRPVSPAIENKIKNISKLAYLHGFRPYYEDPFKELIDIV
;
A
#
# COMPACT_ATOMS: atom_id res chain seq x y z
N MET A 1 15.56 4.39 -1.97
CA MET A 1 15.04 3.13 -1.39
C MET A 1 15.54 1.99 -2.28
N SER A 2 15.90 0.84 -1.72
CA SER A 2 16.18 -0.36 -2.52
C SER A 2 14.88 -0.93 -3.11
N LYS A 3 14.98 -1.78 -4.14
CA LYS A 3 13.82 -2.46 -4.73
C LYS A 3 12.94 -3.15 -3.67
N LYS A 4 13.55 -3.92 -2.77
CA LYS A 4 12.86 -4.57 -1.65
C LYS A 4 12.09 -3.57 -0.76
N GLN A 5 12.68 -2.43 -0.44
CA GLN A 5 12.00 -1.40 0.36
C GLN A 5 10.80 -0.80 -0.39
N ILE A 6 10.88 -0.67 -1.72
CA ILE A 6 9.77 -0.19 -2.56
C ILE A 6 8.63 -1.22 -2.58
N GLU A 7 8.95 -2.50 -2.74
CA GLU A 7 7.98 -3.61 -2.67
C GLU A 7 7.26 -3.64 -1.31
N GLU A 8 8.01 -3.58 -0.21
CA GLU A 8 7.46 -3.51 1.16
C GLU A 8 6.54 -2.30 1.33
N ARG A 9 6.91 -1.14 0.77
CA ARG A 9 6.08 0.06 0.82
C ARG A 9 4.78 -0.11 0.04
N ILE A 10 4.84 -0.64 -1.19
CA ILE A 10 3.65 -0.90 -2.01
C ILE A 10 2.70 -1.87 -1.29
N ALA A 11 3.23 -2.95 -0.72
CA ALA A 11 2.45 -3.93 0.03
C ALA A 11 1.77 -3.29 1.26
N LEU A 12 2.48 -2.45 2.01
CA LEU A 12 1.92 -1.69 3.14
C LEU A 12 0.78 -0.77 2.70
N LEU A 13 0.96 0.00 1.62
CA LEU A 13 -0.07 0.91 1.10
C LEU A 13 -1.30 0.14 0.60
N TYR A 14 -1.08 -1.00 -0.06
CA TYR A 14 -2.14 -1.88 -0.52
C TYR A 14 -2.95 -2.46 0.65
N MET A 15 -2.26 -3.04 1.64
CA MET A 15 -2.89 -3.58 2.85
C MET A 15 -3.68 -2.51 3.60
N ALA A 16 -3.15 -1.29 3.75
CA ALA A 16 -3.84 -0.21 4.44
C ALA A 16 -5.18 0.16 3.76
N LEU A 17 -5.21 0.19 2.42
CA LEU A 17 -6.43 0.44 1.65
C LEU A 17 -7.44 -0.70 1.80
N GLN A 18 -6.96 -1.95 1.78
CA GLN A 18 -7.81 -3.14 1.90
C GLN A 18 -8.43 -3.23 3.31
N PHE A 19 -7.60 -3.11 4.35
CA PHE A 19 -8.06 -3.08 5.75
C PHE A 19 -9.10 -1.97 5.97
N CYS A 20 -8.88 -0.80 5.37
CA CYS A 20 -9.82 0.31 5.46
C CYS A 20 -11.19 0.00 4.81
N SER A 21 -11.20 -0.83 3.77
CA SER A 21 -12.42 -1.20 3.05
C SER A 21 -13.21 -2.29 3.78
N GLU A 22 -12.51 -3.21 4.45
CA GLU A 22 -13.13 -4.40 5.06
C GLU A 22 -13.42 -4.28 6.55
N LYS A 23 -12.66 -3.48 7.30
CA LYS A 23 -12.72 -3.44 8.76
C LYS A 23 -13.15 -2.08 9.31
N THR A 24 -12.46 -1.02 8.91
CA THR A 24 -12.66 0.32 9.51
C THR A 24 -12.50 1.43 8.48
N LYS A 25 -13.45 2.37 8.40
CA LYS A 25 -13.35 3.56 7.54
C LYS A 25 -12.38 4.61 8.09
N THR A 26 -11.09 4.29 8.17
CA THR A 26 -10.04 5.15 8.74
C THR A 26 -9.60 6.29 7.83
N PHE A 27 -9.66 6.09 6.52
CA PHE A 27 -9.27 7.07 5.52
C PHE A 27 -10.50 7.70 4.87
N THR A 28 -10.45 9.01 4.66
CA THR A 28 -11.39 9.72 3.78
C THR A 28 -11.17 9.31 2.32
N ALA A 29 -12.11 9.64 1.44
CA ALA A 29 -11.96 9.40 0.01
C ALA A 29 -10.70 10.06 -0.57
N GLY A 30 -10.42 11.32 -0.18
CA GLY A 30 -9.21 12.04 -0.61
C GLY A 30 -7.92 11.37 -0.13
N GLU A 31 -7.89 10.92 1.13
CA GLU A 31 -6.72 10.21 1.66
C GLU A 31 -6.47 8.87 0.95
N ARG A 32 -7.53 8.12 0.63
CA ARG A 32 -7.41 6.89 -0.18
C ARG A 32 -6.84 7.17 -1.57
N ILE A 33 -7.24 8.27 -2.20
CA ILE A 33 -6.68 8.69 -3.49
C ILE A 33 -5.18 8.97 -3.36
N CYS A 34 -4.76 9.73 -2.34
CA CYS A 34 -3.34 10.01 -2.10
C CYS A 34 -2.52 8.74 -1.87
N ILE A 35 -3.02 7.81 -1.05
CA ILE A 35 -2.35 6.52 -0.79
C ILE A 35 -2.21 5.72 -2.08
N ASN A 36 -3.27 5.66 -2.89
CA ASN A 36 -3.26 4.94 -4.15
C ASN A 36 -2.30 5.58 -5.16
N GLN A 37 -2.25 6.92 -5.22
CA GLN A 37 -1.29 7.65 -6.04
C GLN A 37 0.17 7.36 -5.64
N GLU A 38 0.48 7.35 -4.35
CA GLU A 38 1.82 6.96 -3.88
C GLU A 38 2.13 5.51 -4.29
N ARG A 39 1.17 4.59 -4.12
CA ARG A 39 1.33 3.18 -4.50
C ARG A 39 1.68 3.02 -5.99
N PHE A 40 0.94 3.70 -6.87
CA PHE A 40 1.22 3.67 -8.31
C PHE A 40 2.54 4.36 -8.67
N GLN A 41 2.91 5.45 -7.98
CA GLN A 41 4.19 6.10 -8.21
C GLN A 41 5.36 5.17 -7.88
N TRP A 42 5.25 4.39 -6.80
CA TRP A 42 6.26 3.39 -6.47
C TRP A 42 6.35 2.28 -7.51
N MET A 43 5.22 1.80 -8.04
CA MET A 43 5.23 0.83 -9.14
C MET A 43 5.91 1.39 -10.39
N HIS A 44 5.64 2.65 -10.74
CA HIS A 44 6.31 3.32 -11.86
C HIS A 44 7.82 3.46 -11.64
N ILE A 45 8.26 3.79 -10.42
CA ILE A 45 9.69 3.92 -10.08
C ILE A 45 10.43 2.58 -10.25
N MET A 46 9.78 1.43 -10.05
CA MET A 46 10.41 0.13 -10.29
C MET A 46 10.76 -0.11 -11.77
N GLU A 47 10.02 0.52 -12.68
CA GLU A 47 10.27 0.45 -14.13
C GLU A 47 11.13 1.63 -14.62
N ASN A 48 11.09 2.75 -13.90
CA ASN A 48 11.80 3.98 -14.23
C ASN A 48 12.46 4.59 -12.98
N GLU A 49 13.70 4.20 -12.72
CA GLU A 49 14.46 4.64 -11.53
C GLU A 49 14.68 6.17 -11.48
N SER A 50 14.55 6.87 -12.61
CA SER A 50 14.67 8.34 -12.67
C SER A 50 13.42 9.08 -12.20
N ALA A 51 12.28 8.38 -12.04
CA ALA A 51 11.04 8.98 -11.59
C ALA A 51 11.12 9.42 -10.11
N LEU A 52 10.47 10.54 -9.81
CA LEU A 52 10.48 11.10 -8.46
C LEU A 52 9.41 10.45 -7.56
N PRO A 53 9.69 10.21 -6.27
CA PRO A 53 8.70 9.70 -5.34
C PRO A 53 7.60 10.73 -5.06
N ARG A 54 6.41 10.24 -4.73
CA ARG A 54 5.25 11.06 -4.33
C ARG A 54 4.71 10.59 -2.99
N PRO A 55 5.43 10.83 -1.88
CA PRO A 55 5.02 10.37 -0.57
C PRO A 55 3.72 11.05 -0.14
N VAL A 56 2.87 10.32 0.59
CA VAL A 56 1.72 10.93 1.27
C VAL A 56 2.16 11.90 2.37
N SER A 57 1.22 12.71 2.86
CA SER A 57 1.49 13.64 3.96
C SER A 57 1.81 12.90 5.27
N PRO A 58 2.55 13.52 6.21
CA PRO A 58 2.85 12.93 7.52
C PRO A 58 1.60 12.48 8.31
N ALA A 59 0.48 13.17 8.13
CA ALA A 59 -0.79 12.80 8.76
C ALA A 59 -1.33 11.47 8.24
N ILE A 60 -1.27 11.25 6.91
CA ILE A 60 -1.67 9.98 6.29
C ILE A 60 -0.68 8.89 6.68
N GLU A 61 0.61 9.19 6.74
CA GLU A 61 1.65 8.23 7.17
C GLU A 61 1.40 7.71 8.58
N ASN A 62 1.04 8.59 9.51
CA ASN A 62 0.69 8.18 10.88
C ASN A 62 -0.54 7.27 10.93
N LYS A 63 -1.55 7.53 10.09
CA LYS A 63 -2.72 6.65 9.96
C LYS A 63 -2.34 5.29 9.40
N ILE A 64 -1.48 5.22 8.38
CA ILE A 64 -0.97 3.96 7.81
C ILE A 64 -0.27 3.13 8.89
N LYS A 65 0.62 3.75 9.70
CA LYS A 65 1.31 3.06 10.80
C LYS A 65 0.33 2.50 11.83
N ASN A 66 -0.72 3.25 12.17
CA ASN A 66 -1.75 2.76 13.09
C ASN A 66 -2.54 1.60 12.50
N ILE A 67 -2.90 1.66 11.21
CA ILE A 67 -3.59 0.57 10.51
C ILE A 67 -2.72 -0.68 10.44
N SER A 68 -1.42 -0.56 10.19
CA SER A 68 -0.52 -1.71 10.20
C SER A 68 -0.50 -2.43 11.55
N LYS A 69 -0.50 -1.68 12.66
CA LYS A 69 -0.60 -2.26 14.01
C LYS A 69 -1.95 -2.95 14.23
N LEU A 70 -3.05 -2.31 13.84
CA LEU A 70 -4.38 -2.88 13.96
C LEU A 70 -4.54 -4.14 13.11
N ALA A 71 -4.08 -4.12 11.86
CA ALA A 71 -4.09 -5.27 10.96
C ALA A 71 -3.38 -6.48 11.58
N TYR A 72 -2.20 -6.26 12.17
CA TYR A 72 -1.48 -7.30 12.90
C TYR A 72 -2.30 -7.85 14.09
N LEU A 73 -2.85 -6.98 14.94
CA LEU A 73 -3.65 -7.38 16.11
C LEU A 73 -4.92 -8.15 15.73
N HIS A 74 -5.53 -7.82 14.58
CA HIS A 74 -6.72 -8.49 14.06
C HIS A 74 -6.40 -9.77 13.27
N GLY A 75 -5.12 -10.15 13.13
CA GLY A 75 -4.72 -11.26 12.27
C GLY A 75 -5.15 -11.06 10.81
N PHE A 76 -5.25 -9.81 10.37
CA PHE A 76 -5.71 -9.47 9.03
C PHE A 76 -4.71 -9.95 7.99
N ARG A 77 -5.19 -10.73 7.03
CA ARG A 77 -4.41 -11.16 5.87
C ARG A 77 -4.93 -10.40 4.64
N PRO A 78 -4.11 -9.55 4.00
CA PRO A 78 -4.50 -8.95 2.73
C PRO A 78 -4.79 -10.06 1.70
N TYR A 79 -5.65 -9.76 0.71
CA TYR A 79 -6.13 -10.73 -0.27
C TYR A 79 -4.99 -11.30 -1.12
N TYR A 80 -3.96 -10.48 -1.31
CA TYR A 80 -2.71 -10.85 -1.95
C TYR A 80 -1.62 -10.87 -0.87
N GLU A 81 -1.07 -12.05 -0.58
CA GLU A 81 0.14 -12.16 0.23
C GLU A 81 1.33 -11.48 -0.47
N ASP A 82 1.30 -11.43 -1.81
CA ASP A 82 2.25 -10.72 -2.66
C ASP A 82 1.47 -9.92 -3.73
N PRO A 83 1.45 -8.58 -3.66
CA PRO A 83 0.79 -7.74 -4.66
C PRO A 83 1.49 -7.76 -6.04
N PHE A 84 2.63 -8.44 -6.17
CA PHE A 84 3.41 -8.60 -7.39
C PHE A 84 3.36 -10.01 -7.98
N LYS A 85 2.62 -10.96 -7.36
CA LYS A 85 2.36 -12.25 -7.98
C LYS A 85 1.28 -12.11 -9.05
N GLU A 86 1.66 -12.25 -10.32
CA GLU A 86 0.72 -12.52 -11.40
C GLU A 86 -0.03 -13.83 -11.12
N LEU A 87 -1.36 -13.80 -11.21
CA LEU A 87 -2.14 -15.02 -11.39
C LEU A 87 -1.78 -15.55 -12.78
N ILE A 88 -0.95 -16.59 -12.83
CA ILE A 88 -0.93 -17.46 -14.00
C ILE A 88 -2.27 -18.20 -13.98
N ASP A 89 -3.25 -17.69 -14.71
CA ASP A 89 -4.43 -18.47 -15.08
C ASP A 89 -3.93 -19.59 -16.00
N ILE A 90 -3.68 -20.77 -15.42
CA ILE A 90 -3.51 -21.99 -16.19
C ILE A 90 -4.91 -22.40 -16.66
N VAL A 91 -5.25 -22.01 -17.88
CA VAL A 91 -6.34 -22.63 -18.67
C VAL A 91 -5.80 -23.88 -19.34
#